data_AF-A0A374P184-F1
#
_entry.id   AF-A0A374P184-F1
#
_cell.length_a   1.000
_cell.length_b   1.000
_cell.length_c   1.000
_cell.angle_alpha   90.00
_cell.angle_beta   90.00
_cell.angle_gamma   90.00
#
_symmetry.space_group_name_H-M   'P 1'
#
loop_
_entity.id
_entity.type
_entity.pdbx_description
1 polymer ?
#
loop_
_entity_poly.entity_id
_entity_poly.type
_entity_poly.pdbx_seq_one_letter_code
_entity_poly.pdbx_strand_id
1 'polypeptide(L)'
;MRIAVYAGNTSQLDNAREYFEKWKKRGVLFKEDYFLSTEELCRAVEEKNYSAIIVYVDSDWAAKESVFNQLKQKEQDSIIIYICGRKDQWKKLSRAKYTAVFNGQPIVYNMEDICFLESYDRKTSVVLGKKKIRVKARLDVEEQRLSNYHFARINQYTLINMLHIRSMEGDEIRMANGEKLYISSSRRKLFMEKYMQFAQENFSVV
;
A
#
# COMPACT_ATOMS: atom_id res chain seq x y z
N MET A 1 -24.48 4.53 -12.54
CA MET A 1 -23.16 3.87 -12.60
C MET A 1 -23.31 2.42 -12.14
N ARG A 2 -22.76 1.46 -12.88
CA ARG A 2 -22.71 0.04 -12.46
C ARG A 2 -21.26 -0.37 -12.30
N ILE A 3 -20.94 -1.10 -11.25
CA ILE A 3 -19.60 -1.63 -11.01
C ILE A 3 -19.66 -3.15 -10.90
N ALA A 4 -18.65 -3.82 -11.47
CA ALA A 4 -18.41 -5.23 -11.25
C ALA A 4 -17.35 -5.39 -10.15
N VAL A 5 -17.51 -6.39 -9.28
CA VAL A 5 -16.54 -6.68 -8.21
C VAL A 5 -16.22 -8.17 -8.23
N TYR A 6 -15.00 -8.50 -8.62
CA TYR A 6 -14.48 -9.87 -8.59
C TYR A 6 -13.61 -10.10 -7.36
N ALA A 7 -13.71 -11.27 -6.74
CA ALA A 7 -12.76 -11.72 -5.74
C ALA A 7 -12.65 -13.25 -5.69
N GLY A 8 -11.49 -13.77 -5.26
CA GLY A 8 -11.30 -15.21 -5.11
C GLY A 8 -11.99 -15.85 -3.91
N ASN A 9 -12.57 -15.06 -3.01
CA ASN A 9 -13.29 -15.58 -1.85
C ASN A 9 -14.41 -14.63 -1.39
N THR A 10 -15.38 -15.20 -0.69
CA THR A 10 -16.56 -14.49 -0.16
C THR A 10 -16.19 -13.40 0.84
N SER A 11 -15.16 -13.60 1.67
CA SER A 11 -14.73 -12.61 2.67
C SER A 11 -14.26 -11.28 2.05
N GLN A 12 -13.67 -11.32 0.85
CA GLN A 12 -13.31 -10.12 0.09
C GLN A 12 -14.55 -9.41 -0.48
N LEU A 13 -15.52 -10.17 -0.99
CA LEU A 13 -16.79 -9.61 -1.46
C LEU A 13 -17.59 -8.98 -0.33
N ASP A 14 -17.64 -9.61 0.85
CA ASP A 14 -18.34 -9.07 2.03
C ASP A 14 -17.70 -7.76 2.51
N ASN A 15 -16.36 -7.68 2.50
CA ASN A 15 -15.64 -6.44 2.78
C ASN A 15 -16.00 -5.34 1.77
N ALA A 16 -16.07 -5.68 0.48
CA ALA A 16 -16.42 -4.73 -0.57
C ALA A 16 -17.86 -4.22 -0.38
N ARG A 17 -18.80 -5.11 -0.05
CA ARG A 17 -20.19 -4.75 0.30
C ARG A 17 -20.23 -3.76 1.45
N GLU A 18 -19.57 -4.06 2.57
CA GLU A 18 -19.55 -3.17 3.74
C GLU A 18 -18.97 -1.79 3.40
N TYR A 19 -17.93 -1.76 2.57
CA TYR A 19 -17.32 -0.52 2.10
C TYR A 19 -18.31 0.29 1.25
N PHE A 20 -18.91 -0.30 0.22
CA PHE A 20 -19.83 0.41 -0.67
C PHE A 20 -21.11 0.87 0.02
N GLU A 21 -21.62 0.12 0.99
CA GLU A 21 -22.76 0.54 1.81
C GLU A 21 -22.47 1.84 2.57
N LYS A 22 -21.24 2.07 3.02
CA LYS A 22 -20.85 3.35 3.66
C LYS A 22 -20.93 4.52 2.67
N TRP A 23 -20.65 4.29 1.39
CA TRP A 23 -20.74 5.32 0.35
C TRP A 23 -22.18 5.57 -0.11
N LYS A 24 -23.01 4.53 -0.21
CA LYS A 24 -24.44 4.69 -0.47
C LYS A 24 -25.13 5.50 0.61
N LYS A 25 -24.81 5.26 1.89
CA LYS A 25 -25.29 6.07 3.02
C LYS A 25 -24.87 7.55 2.95
N ARG A 26 -23.82 7.87 2.18
CA ARG A 26 -23.35 9.24 1.91
C ARG A 26 -23.95 9.84 0.62
N GLY A 27 -24.93 9.17 0.01
CA GLY A 27 -25.65 9.67 -1.17
C GLY A 27 -25.03 9.28 -2.52
N VAL A 28 -24.02 8.42 -2.56
CA VAL A 28 -23.44 7.95 -3.83
C VAL A 28 -24.28 6.81 -4.40
N LEU A 29 -24.78 6.99 -5.63
CA LEU A 29 -25.69 6.06 -6.30
C LEU A 29 -24.97 5.21 -7.36
N PHE A 30 -24.80 3.92 -7.07
CA PHE A 30 -24.31 2.93 -8.03
C PHE A 30 -24.90 1.54 -7.73
N LYS A 31 -24.83 0.64 -8.71
CA LYS A 31 -25.21 -0.77 -8.58
C LYS A 31 -23.97 -1.66 -8.67
N GLU A 32 -23.89 -2.65 -7.82
CA GLU A 32 -22.78 -3.61 -7.76
C GLU A 32 -23.23 -5.01 -8.17
N ASP A 33 -22.50 -5.61 -9.11
CA ASP A 33 -22.59 -7.04 -9.39
C ASP A 33 -21.29 -7.71 -8.86
N TYR A 34 -21.43 -8.80 -8.11
CA TYR A 34 -20.30 -9.48 -7.45
C TYR A 34 -20.04 -10.85 -8.07
N PHE A 35 -18.76 -11.18 -8.27
CA PHE A 35 -18.32 -12.39 -8.97
C PHE A 35 -17.24 -13.12 -8.17
N LEU A 36 -17.36 -14.45 -8.09
CA LEU A 36 -16.33 -15.33 -7.54
C LEU A 36 -15.55 -16.07 -8.65
N SER A 37 -16.15 -16.15 -9.85
CA SER A 37 -15.58 -16.80 -11.03
C SER A 37 -15.19 -15.75 -12.07
N THR A 38 -14.03 -15.97 -12.69
CA THR A 38 -13.56 -15.18 -13.84
C THR A 38 -14.46 -15.36 -15.05
N GLU A 39 -15.03 -16.56 -15.22
CA GLU A 39 -15.95 -16.89 -16.33
C GLU A 39 -17.26 -16.12 -16.19
N GLU A 40 -17.84 -16.05 -14.99
CA GLU A 40 -19.05 -15.28 -14.72
C GLU A 40 -18.83 -13.78 -14.92
N LEU A 41 -17.69 -13.25 -14.47
CA LEU A 41 -17.31 -11.87 -14.70
C LEU A 41 -17.25 -11.58 -16.20
N CYS A 42 -16.50 -12.38 -16.97
CA CYS A 42 -16.33 -12.18 -18.40
C CYS A 42 -17.67 -12.19 -19.15
N ARG A 43 -18.57 -13.14 -18.85
CA ARG A 43 -19.92 -13.15 -19.45
C ARG A 43 -20.71 -11.90 -19.08
N ALA A 44 -20.70 -11.51 -17.81
CA ALA A 44 -21.46 -10.36 -17.36
C ALA A 44 -20.97 -9.05 -17.97
N VAL A 45 -19.67 -8.95 -18.25
CA VAL A 45 -19.04 -7.80 -18.91
C VAL A 45 -19.45 -7.70 -20.38
N GLU A 46 -19.60 -8.83 -21.08
CA GLU A 46 -20.13 -8.87 -22.46
C GLU A 46 -21.63 -8.47 -22.53
N GLU A 47 -22.40 -8.72 -21.47
CA GLU A 47 -23.84 -8.45 -21.42
C GLU A 47 -24.22 -7.09 -20.83
N LYS A 48 -23.35 -6.49 -20.02
CA LYS A 48 -23.66 -5.31 -19.20
C LYS A 48 -22.56 -4.28 -19.30
N ASN A 49 -22.97 -3.03 -19.48
CA ASN A 49 -22.04 -1.90 -19.45
C ASN A 49 -21.68 -1.54 -18.00
N TYR A 50 -20.45 -1.86 -17.60
CA TYR A 50 -19.87 -1.42 -16.35
C TYR A 50 -19.10 -0.11 -16.55
N SER A 51 -19.13 0.75 -15.55
CA SER A 51 -18.29 1.94 -15.51
C SER A 51 -16.94 1.66 -14.86
N ALA A 52 -16.89 0.64 -13.99
CA ALA A 52 -15.67 0.15 -13.39
C ALA A 52 -15.76 -1.34 -13.06
N ILE A 53 -14.62 -2.03 -13.14
CA ILE A 53 -14.45 -3.43 -12.74
C ILE A 53 -13.38 -3.47 -11.65
N ILE A 54 -13.76 -3.94 -10.47
CA ILE A 54 -12.88 -4.02 -9.30
C ILE A 54 -12.46 -5.47 -9.11
N VAL A 55 -11.15 -5.75 -9.11
CA VAL A 55 -10.59 -7.09 -9.11
C VAL A 55 -9.75 -7.30 -7.85
N TYR A 56 -10.24 -8.08 -6.88
CA TYR A 56 -9.43 -8.47 -5.74
C TYR A 56 -8.43 -9.54 -6.17
N VAL A 57 -7.15 -9.18 -6.09
CA VAL A 57 -6.04 -10.08 -6.40
C VAL A 57 -5.79 -10.98 -5.19
N ASP A 58 -5.81 -12.29 -5.41
CA ASP A 58 -5.52 -13.32 -4.41
C ASP A 58 -4.19 -14.03 -4.68
N SER A 59 -3.86 -15.02 -3.86
CA SER A 59 -2.61 -15.78 -3.95
C SER A 59 -2.43 -16.56 -5.27
N ASP A 60 -3.51 -16.76 -6.03
CA ASP A 60 -3.53 -17.52 -7.28
C ASP A 60 -3.62 -16.61 -8.52
N TRP A 61 -3.15 -15.36 -8.38
CA TRP A 61 -3.14 -14.38 -9.48
C TRP A 61 -2.46 -14.89 -10.75
N ALA A 62 -1.35 -15.61 -10.61
CA ALA A 62 -0.60 -16.14 -11.75
C ALA A 62 -1.45 -17.03 -12.67
N ALA A 63 -2.41 -17.78 -12.11
CA ALA A 63 -3.32 -18.60 -12.91
C ALA A 63 -4.39 -17.77 -13.66
N LYS A 64 -4.71 -16.57 -13.15
CA LYS A 64 -5.81 -15.72 -13.62
C LYS A 64 -5.34 -14.54 -14.47
N GLU A 65 -4.05 -14.24 -14.44
CA GLU A 65 -3.42 -13.11 -15.13
C GLU A 65 -3.75 -13.09 -16.63
N SER A 66 -3.71 -14.24 -17.30
CA SER A 66 -4.03 -14.35 -18.72
C SER A 66 -5.48 -13.96 -19.03
N VAL A 67 -6.43 -14.32 -18.16
CA VAL A 67 -7.86 -14.02 -18.31
C VAL A 67 -8.11 -12.53 -18.15
N PHE A 68 -7.51 -11.90 -17.13
CA PHE A 68 -7.66 -10.46 -16.91
C PHE A 68 -6.94 -9.61 -17.97
N ASN A 69 -5.84 -10.10 -18.54
CA ASN A 69 -5.21 -9.46 -19.70
C ASN A 69 -6.13 -9.47 -20.93
N GLN A 70 -6.84 -10.57 -21.17
CA GLN A 70 -7.84 -10.64 -22.24
C GLN A 70 -9.03 -9.72 -21.96
N LEU A 71 -9.50 -9.67 -20.72
CA LEU A 71 -10.56 -8.75 -20.29
C LEU A 71 -10.18 -7.30 -20.57
N LYS A 72 -8.96 -6.90 -20.20
CA LYS A 72 -8.43 -5.55 -20.44
C LYS A 72 -8.31 -5.19 -21.92
N GLN A 73 -8.06 -6.16 -22.79
CA GLN A 73 -8.02 -5.93 -24.24
C GLN A 73 -9.43 -5.75 -24.84
N LYS A 74 -10.42 -6.47 -24.31
CA LYS A 74 -11.82 -6.41 -24.76
C LYS A 74 -12.55 -5.17 -24.21
N GLU A 75 -12.28 -4.81 -22.96
CA GLU A 75 -12.94 -3.72 -22.25
C GLU A 75 -12.23 -2.39 -22.47
N GLN A 76 -12.83 -1.53 -23.31
CA GLN A 76 -12.29 -0.20 -23.59
C GLN A 76 -12.99 0.91 -22.77
N ASP A 77 -14.23 0.69 -22.36
CA ASP A 77 -15.06 1.72 -21.70
C ASP A 77 -15.04 1.62 -20.16
N SER A 78 -14.67 0.46 -19.63
CA SER A 78 -14.65 0.17 -18.19
C SER A 78 -13.29 0.54 -17.57
N ILE A 79 -13.28 1.26 -16.44
CA ILE A 79 -12.06 1.41 -15.63
C ILE A 79 -11.83 0.12 -14.83
N ILE A 80 -10.73 -0.59 -15.09
CA ILE A 80 -10.35 -1.78 -14.31
C ILE A 80 -9.43 -1.38 -13.15
N ILE A 81 -9.79 -1.76 -11.92
CA ILE A 81 -9.10 -1.43 -10.68
C ILE A 81 -8.74 -2.71 -9.95
N TYR A 82 -7.45 -2.99 -9.81
CA TYR A 82 -6.97 -4.16 -9.06
C TYR A 82 -6.76 -3.80 -7.59
N ILE A 83 -7.40 -4.57 -6.71
CA ILE A 83 -7.27 -4.47 -5.26
C ILE A 83 -6.42 -5.64 -4.76
N CYS A 84 -5.13 -5.40 -4.63
CA CYS A 84 -4.19 -6.34 -4.00
C CYS A 84 -4.33 -6.27 -2.48
N GLY A 85 -5.25 -7.09 -1.94
CA GLY A 85 -5.52 -7.14 -0.51
C GLY A 85 -4.83 -8.31 0.18
N ARG A 86 -3.56 -8.18 0.61
CA ARG A 86 -3.04 -9.08 1.66
C ARG A 86 -3.56 -8.59 3.02
N LYS A 87 -4.68 -9.14 3.47
CA LYS A 87 -5.26 -8.97 4.81
C LYS A 87 -4.27 -9.22 5.97
N ASP A 88 -3.08 -9.78 5.68
CA ASP A 88 -2.06 -10.13 6.67
C ASP A 88 -0.95 -9.08 6.85
N GLN A 89 -0.65 -8.25 5.84
CA GLN A 89 0.40 -7.21 5.95
C GLN A 89 -0.08 -6.04 6.82
N TRP A 90 -1.29 -5.51 6.56
CA TRP A 90 -1.86 -4.41 7.35
C TRP A 90 -2.16 -4.84 8.80
N LYS A 91 -2.61 -6.07 9.04
CA LYS A 91 -2.79 -6.60 10.40
C LYS A 91 -1.45 -6.83 11.12
N LYS A 92 -0.40 -7.23 10.40
CA LYS A 92 0.94 -7.39 10.96
C LYS A 92 1.55 -6.03 11.31
N LEU A 93 1.35 -5.01 10.48
CA LEU A 93 1.82 -3.63 10.73
C LEU A 93 1.00 -2.89 11.79
N SER A 94 -0.33 -3.04 11.81
CA SER A 94 -1.18 -2.41 12.82
C SER A 94 -1.01 -3.04 14.22
N ARG A 95 -0.57 -4.30 14.28
CA ARG A 95 -0.11 -4.95 15.52
C ARG A 95 1.37 -4.71 15.82
N ALA A 96 2.20 -4.46 14.80
CA ALA A 96 3.63 -4.24 14.98
C ALA A 96 3.84 -2.92 15.73
N LYS A 97 4.54 -3.04 16.85
CA LYS A 97 4.92 -1.90 17.66
C LYS A 97 6.37 -1.58 17.43
N TYR A 98 6.64 -0.30 17.18
CA TYR A 98 7.96 0.26 17.33
C TYR A 98 8.21 0.56 18.79
N THR A 99 9.31 0.05 19.34
CA THR A 99 9.75 0.37 20.70
C THR A 99 11.11 1.04 20.67
N ALA A 100 11.28 2.07 21.50
CA ALA A 100 12.55 2.74 21.71
C ALA A 100 12.63 3.31 23.12
N VAL A 101 13.78 3.90 23.47
CA VAL A 101 13.98 4.58 24.75
C VAL A 101 14.16 6.08 24.52
N PHE A 102 13.41 6.88 25.28
CA PHE A 102 13.54 8.34 25.36
C PHE A 102 13.63 8.76 26.83
N ASN A 103 14.68 9.51 27.19
CA ASN A 103 14.94 9.95 28.58
C ASN A 103 14.85 8.81 29.62
N GLY A 104 15.32 7.61 29.26
CA GLY A 104 15.29 6.44 30.15
C GLY A 104 13.92 5.73 30.23
N GLN A 105 12.89 6.24 29.55
CA GLN A 105 11.56 5.65 29.52
C GLN A 105 11.30 4.94 28.18
N PRO A 106 10.64 3.76 28.20
CA PRO A 106 10.24 3.09 26.98
C PRO A 106 9.10 3.88 26.31
N ILE A 107 9.20 4.06 25.01
CA ILE A 107 8.14 4.60 24.16
C ILE A 107 7.69 3.54 23.18
N VAL A 108 6.39 3.53 22.89
CA VAL A 108 5.76 2.54 22.00
C VAL A 108 4.89 3.28 21.01
N TYR A 109 5.09 3.03 19.71
CA TYR A 109 4.28 3.57 18.62
C TYR A 109 3.82 2.46 17.69
N ASN A 110 2.72 2.65 16.96
CA ASN A 110 2.40 1.74 15.86
C ASN A 110 3.39 1.98 14.72
N MET A 111 3.80 0.92 14.04
CA MET A 111 4.67 1.06 12.86
C MET A 111 3.99 1.90 11.76
N GLU A 112 2.68 1.80 11.62
CA GLU A 112 1.89 2.55 10.63
C GLU A 112 1.86 4.06 10.90
N ASP A 113 2.13 4.51 12.12
CA ASP A 113 2.15 5.94 12.45
C ASP A 113 3.49 6.61 12.07
N ILE A 114 4.53 5.80 11.84
CA ILE A 114 5.89 6.29 11.59
C ILE A 114 6.06 6.59 10.10
N CYS A 115 6.29 7.86 9.78
CA CYS A 115 6.58 8.31 8.42
C CYS A 115 8.01 7.96 8.01
N PHE A 116 8.99 8.30 8.85
CA PHE A 116 10.40 7.98 8.63
C PHE A 116 11.22 8.13 9.92
N LEU A 117 12.42 7.58 9.89
CA LEU A 117 13.47 7.83 10.88
C LEU A 117 14.56 8.65 10.22
N GLU A 118 15.10 9.58 10.98
CA GLU A 118 16.24 10.40 10.54
C GLU A 118 17.32 10.49 11.61
N SER A 119 18.57 10.58 11.18
CA SER A 119 19.71 10.78 12.06
C SER A 119 20.24 12.20 11.86
N TYR A 120 20.23 12.98 12.94
CA TYR A 120 20.84 14.30 12.98
C TYR A 120 21.72 14.41 14.23
N ASP A 121 22.95 14.89 14.05
CA ASP A 121 23.91 15.05 15.14
C ASP A 121 24.06 13.77 15.99
N ARG A 122 24.32 12.63 15.30
CA ARG A 122 24.48 11.29 15.88
C ARG A 122 23.30 10.77 16.72
N LYS A 123 22.11 11.37 16.61
CA LYS A 123 20.93 10.91 17.33
C LYS A 123 19.78 10.69 16.34
N THR A 124 19.07 9.59 16.55
CA THR A 124 17.94 9.22 15.71
C THR A 124 16.68 9.90 16.21
N SER A 125 15.85 10.36 15.27
CA SER A 125 14.50 10.85 15.53
C SER A 125 13.50 10.00 14.75
N VAL A 126 12.38 9.70 15.39
CA VAL A 126 11.21 9.06 14.79
C VAL A 126 10.22 10.16 14.44
N VAL A 127 9.80 10.22 13.17
CA VAL A 127 8.84 11.20 12.68
C VAL A 127 7.46 10.54 12.54
N LEU A 128 6.47 11.11 13.23
CA LEU A 128 5.08 10.64 13.36
C LEU A 128 4.15 11.76 12.89
N GLY A 129 3.81 11.80 11.61
CA GLY A 129 3.11 12.94 11.02
C GLY A 129 3.92 14.24 11.18
N LYS A 130 3.42 15.19 11.97
CA LYS A 130 4.12 16.46 12.28
C LYS A 130 4.99 16.40 13.55
N LYS A 131 4.95 15.30 14.30
CA LYS A 131 5.67 15.14 15.57
C LYS A 131 7.01 14.46 15.32
N LYS A 132 8.07 14.94 15.98
CA LYS A 132 9.42 14.35 15.91
C LYS A 132 9.90 14.01 17.31
N ILE A 133 10.32 12.76 17.53
CA ILE A 133 10.75 12.27 18.84
C ILE A 133 12.16 11.72 18.76
N ARG A 134 13.07 12.28 19.55
CA ARG A 134 14.44 11.80 19.64
C ARG A 134 14.47 10.47 20.39
N VAL A 135 15.26 9.52 19.91
CA VAL A 135 15.37 8.19 20.52
C VAL A 135 16.84 7.77 20.63
N LYS A 136 17.14 6.96 21.64
CA LYS A 136 18.46 6.32 21.76
C LYS A 136 18.52 5.09 20.85
N ALA A 137 18.65 5.32 19.55
CA ALA A 137 18.80 4.27 18.53
C ALA A 137 19.83 4.68 17.46
N ARG A 138 20.43 3.69 16.80
CA ARG A 138 21.30 3.91 15.64
C ARG A 138 20.54 3.52 14.37
N LEU A 139 20.63 4.37 13.34
CA LEU A 139 19.81 4.21 12.13
C LEU A 139 20.11 2.93 11.33
N ASP A 140 21.34 2.43 11.38
CA ASP A 140 21.76 1.14 10.81
C ASP A 140 21.12 -0.07 11.51
N VAL A 141 21.06 -0.04 12.84
CA VAL A 141 20.36 -1.05 13.64
C VAL A 141 18.87 -1.02 13.34
N GLU A 142 18.29 0.18 13.22
CA GLU A 142 16.88 0.35 12.85
C GLU A 142 16.59 -0.13 11.42
N GLU A 143 17.49 0.13 10.46
CA GLU A 143 17.35 -0.36 9.09
C GLU A 143 17.24 -1.89 9.03
N GLN A 144 18.05 -2.60 9.81
CA GLN A 144 17.96 -4.06 9.92
C GLN A 144 16.66 -4.49 10.59
N ARG A 145 16.32 -3.88 11.75
CA ARG A 145 15.12 -4.20 12.53
C ARG A 145 13.83 -3.98 11.74
N LEU A 146 13.79 -2.93 10.92
CA LEU A 146 12.61 -2.47 10.19
C LEU A 146 12.53 -2.98 8.75
N SER A 147 13.53 -3.74 8.31
CA SER A 147 13.63 -4.25 6.93
C SER A 147 12.41 -5.03 6.44
N ASN A 148 11.70 -5.72 7.35
CA ASN A 148 10.50 -6.50 7.05
C ASN A 148 9.18 -5.72 7.20
N TYR A 149 9.24 -4.41 7.42
CA TYR A 149 8.08 -3.55 7.69
C TYR A 149 7.96 -2.39 6.69
N HIS A 150 8.40 -2.62 5.45
CA HIS A 150 8.39 -1.64 4.35
C HIS A 150 9.21 -0.37 4.62
N PHE A 151 10.21 -0.45 5.49
CA PHE A 151 11.19 0.61 5.65
C PHE A 151 12.36 0.45 4.67
N ALA A 152 12.75 1.54 4.03
CA ALA A 152 13.85 1.57 3.08
C ALA A 152 14.73 2.82 3.27
N ARG A 153 16.04 2.61 3.22
CA ARG A 153 17.02 3.68 3.44
C ARG A 153 17.31 4.40 2.12
N ILE A 154 17.07 5.70 2.11
CA ILE A 154 17.18 6.53 0.89
C ILE A 154 18.48 7.33 0.85
N ASN A 155 19.09 7.60 2.00
CA ASN A 155 20.38 8.26 2.12
C ASN A 155 21.07 7.88 3.44
N GLN A 156 22.25 8.45 3.70
CA GLN A 156 23.01 8.15 4.92
C GLN A 156 22.22 8.47 6.21
N TYR A 157 21.29 9.40 6.16
CA TYR A 157 20.62 9.94 7.35
C TYR A 157 19.15 9.58 7.45
N THR A 158 18.55 8.94 6.43
CA THR A 158 17.08 8.82 6.35
C THR A 158 16.63 7.41 5.97
N LEU A 159 15.75 6.84 6.78
CA LEU A 159 15.07 5.55 6.62
C LEU A 159 13.56 5.79 6.57
N ILE A 160 12.95 5.65 5.40
CA ILE A 160 11.54 6.01 5.21
C ILE A 160 10.63 4.78 5.32
N ASN A 161 9.40 4.97 5.77
CA ASN A 161 8.32 4.00 5.60
C ASN A 161 7.67 4.20 4.24
N MET A 162 7.78 3.22 3.35
CA MET A 162 7.30 3.35 1.97
C MET A 162 5.77 3.47 1.90
N LEU A 163 5.02 3.05 2.93
CA LEU A 163 3.57 3.26 3.03
C LEU A 163 3.17 4.72 3.16
N HIS A 164 4.09 5.58 3.60
CA HIS A 164 3.87 7.02 3.72
C HIS A 164 4.35 7.78 2.49
N ILE A 165 4.79 7.11 1.42
CA ILE A 165 5.12 7.79 0.17
C ILE A 165 3.81 8.24 -0.48
N ARG A 166 3.70 9.55 -0.70
CA ARG A 166 2.59 10.17 -1.42
C ARG A 166 2.86 10.22 -2.92
N SER A 167 4.09 10.57 -3.30
CA SER A 167 4.52 10.60 -4.70
C SER A 167 6.05 10.57 -4.79
N MET A 168 6.57 10.18 -5.95
CA MET A 168 7.99 10.25 -6.27
C MET A 168 8.18 10.89 -7.65
N GLU A 169 9.18 11.77 -7.77
CA GLU A 169 9.56 12.41 -9.03
C GLU A 169 11.09 12.48 -9.11
N GLY A 170 11.69 11.72 -10.03
CA GLY A 170 13.13 11.55 -10.07
C GLY A 170 13.66 10.97 -8.75
N ASP A 171 14.52 11.74 -8.08
CA ASP A 171 15.07 11.37 -6.76
C ASP A 171 14.36 12.10 -5.59
N GLU A 172 13.34 12.93 -5.85
CA GLU A 172 12.48 13.55 -4.83
C GLU A 172 11.36 12.58 -4.41
N ILE A 173 11.21 12.39 -3.10
CA ILE A 173 10.11 11.66 -2.47
C ILE A 173 9.27 12.65 -1.66
N ARG A 174 7.96 12.68 -1.92
CA ARG A 174 7.01 13.43 -1.09
C ARG A 174 6.32 12.47 -0.13
N MET A 175 6.42 12.75 1.16
CA MET A 175 5.80 11.96 2.22
C MET A 175 4.37 12.43 2.50
N ALA A 176 3.55 11.57 3.12
CA ALA A 176 2.16 11.85 3.48
C ALA A 176 2.03 13.02 4.48
N ASN A 177 3.06 13.25 5.31
CA ASN A 177 3.13 14.40 6.21
C ASN A 177 3.49 15.73 5.52
N GLY A 178 3.75 15.70 4.20
CA GLY A 178 4.09 16.87 3.39
C GLY A 178 5.58 17.13 3.24
N GLU A 179 6.45 16.39 3.92
CA GLU A 179 7.90 16.57 3.81
C GLU A 179 8.45 16.05 2.49
N LYS A 180 9.52 16.71 2.02
CA LYS A 180 10.27 16.36 0.82
C LYS A 180 11.62 15.77 1.21
N LEU A 181 11.89 14.56 0.74
CA LEU A 181 13.13 13.83 1.02
C LEU A 181 13.80 13.45 -0.29
N TYR A 182 15.12 13.26 -0.26
CA TYR A 182 15.90 12.98 -1.47
C TYR A 182 16.69 11.68 -1.35
N ILE A 183 16.66 10.90 -2.42
CA ILE A 183 17.45 9.69 -2.57
C ILE A 183 18.88 10.06 -2.94
N SER A 184 19.86 9.57 -2.19
CA SER A 184 21.27 9.73 -2.56
C SER A 184 21.64 8.78 -3.70
N SER A 185 22.55 9.21 -4.58
CA SER A 185 23.04 8.40 -5.71
C SER A 185 23.53 7.00 -5.28
N SER A 186 24.23 6.91 -4.15
CA SER A 186 24.74 5.64 -3.61
C SER A 186 23.65 4.67 -3.13
N ARG A 187 22.44 5.16 -2.82
CA ARG A 187 21.32 4.34 -2.37
C ARG A 187 20.25 4.13 -3.42
N ARG A 188 20.30 4.89 -4.52
CA ARG A 188 19.27 4.89 -5.58
C ARG A 188 18.94 3.49 -6.09
N LYS A 189 19.94 2.72 -6.52
CA LYS A 189 19.72 1.38 -7.08
C LYS A 189 18.98 0.46 -6.10
N LEU A 190 19.53 0.30 -4.89
CA LEU A 190 18.96 -0.58 -3.86
C LEU A 190 17.57 -0.11 -3.40
N PHE A 191 17.37 1.20 -3.28
CA PHE A 191 16.07 1.75 -2.93
C PHE A 191 15.04 1.44 -4.03
N MET A 192 15.37 1.68 -5.30
CA MET A 192 14.45 1.40 -6.41
C MET A 192 14.10 -0.09 -6.52
N GLU A 193 15.05 -1.00 -6.29
CA GLU A 193 14.78 -2.44 -6.23
C GLU A 193 13.76 -2.76 -5.13
N LYS A 194 13.97 -2.26 -3.90
CA LYS A 194 13.02 -2.42 -2.80
C LYS A 194 11.67 -1.76 -3.05
N TYR A 195 11.68 -0.58 -3.67
CA TYR A 195 10.47 0.18 -3.97
C TYR A 195 9.65 -0.49 -5.07
N MET A 196 10.28 -1.06 -6.11
CA MET A 196 9.60 -1.85 -7.13
C MET A 196 8.92 -3.08 -6.51
N GLN A 197 9.63 -3.81 -5.65
CA GLN A 197 9.03 -4.94 -4.93
C GLN A 197 7.86 -4.48 -4.06
N PHE A 198 8.04 -3.41 -3.30
CA PHE A 198 6.99 -2.84 -2.46
C PHE A 198 5.78 -2.36 -3.27
N ALA A 199 5.99 -1.66 -4.38
CA ALA A 199 4.94 -1.20 -5.27
C ALA A 199 4.23 -2.39 -5.92
N GLN A 200 4.96 -3.45 -6.29
CA GLN A 200 4.37 -4.69 -6.78
C GLN A 200 3.45 -5.33 -5.73
N GLU A 201 3.87 -5.31 -4.47
CA GLU A 201 3.16 -5.88 -3.33
C GLU A 201 1.97 -5.02 -2.84
N ASN A 202 2.01 -3.69 -3.02
CA ASN A 202 1.09 -2.75 -2.38
C ASN A 202 0.29 -1.87 -3.34
N PHE A 203 0.76 -1.67 -4.56
CA PHE A 203 0.25 -0.67 -5.50
C PHE A 203 0.10 -1.14 -6.95
N SER A 204 0.32 -2.42 -7.25
CA SER A 204 0.13 -2.94 -8.61
C SER A 204 -1.28 -2.70 -9.11
N VAL A 205 -1.40 -1.68 -9.97
CA VAL A 205 -2.36 -1.61 -11.06
C VAL A 205 -1.78 -2.52 -12.15
N VAL A 206 -2.33 -3.71 -12.30
CA VAL A 206 -2.24 -4.43 -13.59
C VAL A 206 -3.34 -3.90 -14.51
#